data_AF-A0A2V9AN54-F1
#
_entry.id   AF-A0A2V9AN54-F1
#
_cell.length_a   1.000
_cell.length_b   1.000
_cell.length_c   1.000
_cell.angle_alpha   90.00
_cell.angle_beta   90.00
_cell.angle_gamma   90.00
#
_symmetry.space_group_name_H-M   'P 1'
#
loop_
_entity.id
_entity.type
_entity.pdbx_description
1 polymer ?
#
loop_
_entity_poly.entity_id
_entity_poly.type
_entity_poly.pdbx_seq_one_letter_code
_entity_poly.pdbx_strand_id
1 'polypeptide(L)'
;MKPLTVADSETIILALQDEIRRSEESRYDHRLHGLLLVAHGRTCPEVAALLGDAPRTVEYWIRGFEERGLAALREGDRSGRPGRL
;
A
#
# COMPACT_ATOMS: atom_id res chain seq x y z
N MET A 1 -5.67 26.87 -9.58
CA MET A 1 -6.54 26.67 -8.41
C MET A 1 -5.72 26.87 -7.15
N LYS A 2 -6.28 27.41 -6.06
CA LYS A 2 -5.56 27.48 -4.77
C LYS A 2 -5.48 26.06 -4.16
N PRO A 3 -4.34 25.69 -3.54
CA PRO A 3 -4.24 24.42 -2.84
C PRO A 3 -5.21 24.42 -1.64
N LEU A 4 -5.98 23.34 -1.52
CA LEU A 4 -6.79 23.09 -0.33
C LEU A 4 -5.90 22.45 0.72
N THR A 5 -6.11 22.82 1.98
CA THR A 5 -5.35 22.29 3.13
C THR A 5 -6.29 21.49 4.03
N VAL A 6 -5.75 20.43 4.63
CA VAL A 6 -6.42 19.65 5.66
C VAL A 6 -5.92 20.16 7.01
N ALA A 7 -6.83 20.56 7.90
CA ALA A 7 -6.49 20.92 9.27
C ALA A 7 -6.01 19.69 10.05
N ASP A 8 -5.10 19.86 11.02
CA ASP A 8 -4.57 18.77 11.86
C ASP A 8 -4.06 17.56 11.06
N SER A 9 -3.32 17.85 9.98
CA SER A 9 -2.96 16.87 8.96
C SER A 9 -2.26 15.63 9.51
N GLU A 10 -1.43 15.75 10.56
CA GLU A 10 -0.73 14.59 11.14
C GLU A 10 -1.69 13.57 11.74
N THR A 11 -2.65 14.02 12.56
CA THR A 11 -3.65 13.14 13.17
C THR A 11 -4.58 12.54 12.11
N ILE A 12 -4.99 13.35 11.13
CA ILE A 12 -5.86 12.90 10.05
C ILE A 12 -5.15 11.88 9.15
N ILE A 13 -3.87 12.07 8.84
CA ILE A 13 -3.08 11.10 8.07
C ILE A 13 -3.07 9.74 8.75
N LEU A 14 -2.86 9.68 10.06
CA LEU A 14 -2.89 8.41 10.80
C LEU A 14 -4.26 7.73 10.73
N ALA A 15 -5.34 8.48 10.95
CA ALA A 15 -6.70 7.95 10.87
C ALA A 15 -7.05 7.44 9.46
N LEU A 16 -6.65 8.18 8.42
CA LEU A 16 -6.83 7.76 7.02
C LEU A 16 -6.02 6.51 6.69
N GLN A 17 -4.80 6.42 7.19
CA GLN A 17 -3.95 5.24 7.01
C GLN A 17 -4.56 4.00 7.68
N ASP A 18 -5.16 4.14 8.86
CA ASP A 18 -5.89 3.05 9.52
C ASP A 18 -7.14 2.64 8.72
N GLU A 19 -7.90 3.62 8.22
CA GLU A 19 -9.08 3.38 7.38
C GLU A 19 -8.70 2.65 6.08
N ILE A 20 -7.61 3.06 5.43
CA ILE A 20 -7.06 2.39 4.24
C ILE A 20 -6.66 0.93 4.55
N ARG A 21 -6.27 0.63 5.79
CA ARG A 21 -5.84 -0.70 6.20
C ARG A 21 -6.94 -1.55 6.83
N ARG A 22 -8.17 -1.03 6.93
CA ARG A 22 -9.28 -1.62 7.71
C ARG A 22 -9.73 -3.01 7.27
N SER A 23 -9.56 -3.33 5.99
CA SER A 23 -10.05 -4.60 5.41
C SER A 23 -9.06 -5.17 4.40
N GLU A 24 -9.22 -6.44 4.06
CA GLU A 24 -8.46 -7.08 2.98
C GLU A 24 -8.67 -6.38 1.64
N GLU A 25 -9.92 -6.05 1.31
CA GLU A 25 -10.28 -5.32 0.09
C GLU A 25 -9.64 -3.94 0.03
N SER A 26 -9.69 -3.17 1.13
CA SER A 26 -9.06 -1.85 1.19
C SER A 26 -7.53 -1.93 1.04
N ARG A 27 -6.90 -2.95 1.64
CA ARG A 27 -5.45 -3.19 1.47
C ARG A 27 -5.10 -3.68 0.06
N TYR A 28 -6.02 -4.37 -0.63
CA TYR A 28 -5.86 -4.75 -2.03
C TYR A 28 -5.91 -3.52 -2.94
N ASP A 29 -6.89 -2.64 -2.73
CA ASP A 29 -7.02 -1.39 -3.49
C ASP A 29 -5.84 -0.45 -3.25
N HIS A 30 -5.35 -0.39 -2.01
CA HIS A 30 -4.13 0.36 -1.67
C HIS A 30 -2.91 -0.13 -2.47
N ARG A 31 -2.73 -1.46 -2.55
CA ARG A 31 -1.68 -2.09 -3.36
C ARG A 31 -1.83 -1.76 -4.85
N LEU A 32 -3.05 -1.82 -5.38
CA LEU A 32 -3.35 -1.44 -6.76
C LEU A 32 -2.94 0.01 -7.03
N HIS A 33 -3.24 0.93 -6.11
CA HIS A 33 -2.87 2.32 -6.25
C HIS A 33 -1.34 2.50 -6.28
N GLY A 34 -0.61 1.75 -5.45
CA GLY A 34 0.86 1.72 -5.49
C GLY A 34 1.41 1.29 -6.85
N LEU A 35 0.88 0.20 -7.42
CA LEU A 35 1.25 -0.26 -8.77
C LEU A 35 0.96 0.80 -9.84
N LEU A 36 -0.20 1.42 -9.79
CA LEU A 36 -0.61 2.45 -10.75
C LEU A 36 0.37 3.64 -10.74
N LEU A 37 0.81 4.07 -9.55
CA LEU A 37 1.79 5.15 -9.43
C LEU A 37 3.15 4.77 -10.01
N VAL A 38 3.60 3.52 -9.81
CA VAL A 38 4.84 3.02 -10.44
C VAL A 38 4.68 2.94 -11.96
N ALA A 39 3.54 2.47 -12.47
CA ALA A 39 3.23 2.47 -13.90
C ALA A 39 3.21 3.88 -14.51
N HIS A 40 2.90 4.90 -13.71
CA HIS A 40 3.04 6.32 -14.07
C HIS A 40 4.48 6.86 -13.96
N GLY A 41 5.48 5.99 -13.78
CA GLY A 41 6.90 6.33 -13.79
C GLY A 41 7.47 6.77 -12.44
N ARG A 42 6.71 6.65 -11.35
CA ARG A 42 7.21 6.93 -9.99
C ARG A 42 8.08 5.79 -9.49
N THR A 43 9.11 6.13 -8.72
CA THR A 43 9.98 5.09 -8.13
C THR A 43 9.35 4.48 -6.89
N CYS A 44 9.74 3.24 -6.53
CA CYS A 44 9.21 2.57 -5.33
C CYS A 44 9.39 3.41 -4.04
N PRO A 45 10.54 4.08 -3.79
CA PRO A 45 10.70 4.96 -2.64
C PRO A 45 9.75 6.17 -2.65
N GLU A 46 9.50 6.79 -3.80
CA GLU A 46 8.55 7.91 -3.92
C GLU A 46 7.12 7.48 -3.62
N VAL A 47 6.71 6.33 -4.15
CA VAL A 47 5.38 5.77 -3.91
C VAL A 47 5.21 5.40 -2.44
N ALA A 48 6.22 4.78 -1.84
CA ALA A 48 6.20 4.43 -0.42
C ALA A 48 6.06 5.67 0.48
N ALA A 49 6.76 6.75 0.16
CA ALA A 49 6.63 8.02 0.89
C ALA A 49 5.24 8.64 0.74
N LEU A 50 4.62 8.55 -0.45
CA LEU A 50 3.26 9.05 -0.69
C LEU A 50 2.19 8.25 0.04
N LEU A 51 2.34 6.92 0.06
CA LEU A 51 1.34 6.00 0.59
C LEU A 51 1.52 5.67 2.08
N GLY A 52 2.65 6.07 2.68
CA GLY A 52 2.96 5.79 4.08
C GLY A 52 3.35 4.33 4.32
N ASP A 53 4.05 3.72 3.36
CA ASP A 53 4.58 2.35 3.45
C ASP A 53 6.10 2.32 3.42
N ALA A 54 6.69 1.15 3.68
CA ALA A 54 8.12 0.94 3.48
C ALA A 54 8.43 0.72 1.97
N PRO A 55 9.54 1.25 1.43
CA PRO A 55 9.92 1.05 0.02
C PRO A 55 9.95 -0.42 -0.41
N ARG A 56 10.46 -1.30 0.46
CA ARG A 56 10.47 -2.76 0.23
C ARG A 56 9.07 -3.36 0.07
N THR A 57 8.07 -2.82 0.77
CA THR A 57 6.69 -3.28 0.65
C THR A 57 6.16 -3.04 -0.76
N VAL A 58 6.42 -1.85 -1.31
CA VAL A 58 6.05 -1.51 -2.69
C VAL A 58 6.80 -2.41 -3.68
N GLU A 59 8.10 -2.63 -3.50
CA GLU A 59 8.87 -3.55 -4.34
C GLU A 59 8.27 -4.97 -4.37
N TYR A 60 7.82 -5.48 -3.22
CA TYR A 60 7.17 -6.79 -3.15
C TYR A 60 5.85 -6.84 -3.92
N TRP A 61 5.07 -5.76 -3.90
CA TRP A 61 3.83 -5.68 -4.69
C TRP A 61 4.14 -5.73 -6.18
N ILE A 62 5.12 -4.96 -6.65
CA ILE A 62 5.53 -4.94 -8.05
C ILE A 62 6.03 -6.31 -8.49
N ARG A 63 6.97 -6.92 -7.74
CA ARG A 63 7.50 -8.25 -8.07
C ARG A 63 6.41 -9.32 -8.09
N GLY A 64 5.54 -9.32 -7.09
CA GLY A 64 4.42 -10.25 -7.03
C GLY A 64 3.48 -10.10 -8.23
N PHE A 65 3.21 -8.86 -8.66
CA PHE A 65 2.40 -8.59 -9.84
C PHE A 65 3.06 -9.06 -11.13
N GLU A 66 4.35 -8.80 -11.34
CA GLU A 66 5.08 -9.31 -12.52
C GLU A 66 5.08 -10.84 -12.58
N GLU A 67 5.12 -11.52 -11.43
CA GLU A 67 5.14 -12.99 -11.35
C GLU A 67 3.76 -13.65 -11.51
N ARG A 68 2.71 -13.09 -10.89
CA ARG A 68 1.39 -13.75 -10.74
C ARG A 68 0.20 -12.85 -11.07
N GLY A 69 0.45 -11.66 -11.62
CA GLY A 69 -0.57 -10.66 -11.91
C GLY A 69 -1.30 -10.17 -10.65
N LEU A 70 -2.53 -9.70 -10.85
CA LEU A 70 -3.35 -9.10 -9.78
C LEU A 70 -3.62 -10.03 -8.60
N ALA A 71 -3.54 -11.36 -8.78
CA ALA A 71 -3.72 -12.33 -7.72
C ALA A 71 -2.69 -12.17 -6.59
N ALA A 72 -1.47 -11.71 -6.90
CA ALA A 72 -0.43 -11.49 -5.88
C ALA A 72 -0.71 -10.33 -4.92
N LEU A 73 -1.61 -9.42 -5.29
CA LEU A 73 -1.95 -8.28 -4.45
C LEU A 73 -3.03 -8.62 -3.44
N ARG A 74 -3.75 -9.73 -3.61
CA ARG A 74 -4.70 -10.21 -2.59
C ARG A 74 -3.93 -10.76 -1.41
N GLU A 75 -4.53 -10.70 -0.22
CA GLU A 75 -3.97 -11.43 0.91
C GLU A 75 -4.12 -12.92 0.61
N GLY A 76 -2.99 -13.59 0.33
CA GLY A 76 -2.97 -15.05 0.36
C GLY A 76 -3.11 -15.53 1.81
N ASP A 77 -3.42 -16.82 1.98
CA ASP A 77 -3.27 -17.48 3.28
C ASP A 77 -1.85 -17.23 3.77
N ARG A 78 -1.72 -16.28 4.71
CA ARG A 78 -0.49 -16.15 5.47
C ARG A 78 -0.49 -17.40 6.31
N SER A 79 0.32 -18.39 5.93
CA SER A 79 0.80 -19.37 6.88
C SER A 79 1.52 -18.56 7.95
N GLY A 80 0.77 -18.11 8.95
CA GLY A 80 1.29 -17.35 10.07
C GLY A 80 2.47 -18.12 10.62
N ARG A 81 3.47 -17.41 11.15
CA ARG A 81 4.61 -18.03 11.83
C ARG A 81 4.04 -19.11 12.76
N PRO A 82 4.37 -20.40 12.59
CA PRO A 82 3.80 -21.45 13.43
C PRO A 82 4.03 -21.03 14.89
N GLY A 83 2.93 -20.90 15.62
CA GLY A 83 2.98 -20.53 17.04
C GLY A 83 3.91 -21.50 17.73
N ARG A 84 4.95 -20.98 18.38
CA ARG A 84 5.86 -21.82 19.15
C ARG A 84 5.06 -22.36 20.33
N LEU A 85 4.65 -23.63 20.26
CA LEU A 85 4.17 -24.40 21.40
C LEU A 85 5.31 -24.58 22.42
#